data_AF-V8D144-F1
#
_entry.id   AF-V8D144-F1
#
_cell.length_a   1.000
_cell.length_b   1.000
_cell.length_c   1.000
_cell.angle_alpha   90.00
_cell.angle_beta   90.00
_cell.angle_gamma   90.00
#
_symmetry.space_group_name_H-M   'P 1'
#
loop_
_entity.id
_entity.type
_entity.pdbx_description
1 polymer ?
#
loop_
_entity_poly.entity_id
_entity_poly.type
_entity_poly.pdbx_seq_one_letter_code
_entity_poly.pdbx_strand_id
1 'polypeptide(L)' 'MGTSSELNGVLSERHVIAIAVGMLMQRCKLRRIDATRRLTQVATVSKVSMFDAASLLIDTHPRPLRPEYN' A
#
# COMPACT_ATOMS: atom_id res chain seq x y z
N MET A 1 20.49 17.87 -14.41
CA MET A 1 19.02 17.92 -14.53
C MET A 1 18.49 16.51 -14.30
N GLY A 2 17.75 16.25 -13.22
CA GLY A 2 17.31 14.88 -12.90
C GLY A 2 16.43 14.71 -11.65
N THR A 3 16.24 15.73 -10.82
CA THR A 3 15.67 15.54 -9.48
C THR A 3 14.13 15.44 -9.43
N SER A 4 13.40 16.08 -10.35
CA SER A 4 11.94 16.17 -10.24
C SER A 4 11.20 14.85 -10.55
N SER A 5 11.67 14.06 -11.52
CA SER A 5 11.01 12.78 -11.87
C SER A 5 11.26 11.69 -10.84
N GLU A 6 12.46 11.63 -10.27
CA GLU A 6 12.81 10.69 -9.20
C GLU A 6 12.06 11.00 -7.90
N LEU A 7 11.94 12.29 -7.55
CA LEU A 7 11.13 12.73 -6.41
C LEU A 7 9.66 12.38 -6.57
N ASN A 8 9.08 12.59 -7.77
CA ASN A 8 7.70 12.21 -8.04
C ASN A 8 7.48 10.69 -7.97
N GLY A 9 8.43 9.89 -8.43
CA GLY A 9 8.40 8.43 -8.30
C GLY A 9 8.41 7.97 -6.83
N VAL A 10 9.34 8.48 -6.03
CA VAL A 10 9.45 8.13 -4.60
C VAL A 10 8.23 8.61 -3.80
N LEU A 11 7.66 9.77 -4.13
CA LEU A 11 6.42 10.25 -3.52
C LEU A 11 5.23 9.35 -3.89
N SER A 12 5.19 8.84 -5.12
CA SER A 12 4.21 7.85 -5.57
C SER A 12 4.35 6.53 -4.80
N GLU A 13 5.56 6.00 -4.63
CA GLU A 13 5.78 4.75 -3.91
C GLU A 13 5.35 4.80 -2.46
N ARG A 14 5.74 5.87 -1.74
CA ARG A 14 5.33 6.07 -0.34
C ARG A 14 3.83 6.20 -0.20
N HIS A 15 3.16 6.81 -1.19
CA HIS A 15 1.71 6.95 -1.20
C HIS A 15 1.01 5.59 -1.36
N VAL A 16 1.46 4.78 -2.31
CA VAL A 16 0.91 3.42 -2.55
C VAL A 16 1.08 2.54 -1.30
N ILE A 17 2.26 2.56 -0.68
CA ILE A 17 2.49 1.83 0.57
C ILE A 17 1.56 2.31 1.70
N ALA A 18 1.35 3.62 1.83
CA ALA A 18 0.44 4.17 2.84
C ALA A 18 -1.02 3.74 2.62
N ILE A 19 -1.49 3.68 1.37
CA ILE A 19 -2.82 3.18 1.03
C ILE A 19 -2.95 1.71 1.43
N ALA A 20 -1.99 0.86 1.06
CA ALA A 20 -2.01 -0.56 1.40
C ALA A 20 -2.02 -0.80 2.92
N VAL A 21 -1.22 -0.03 3.68
CA VAL A 21 -1.24 -0.05 5.14
C VAL A 21 -2.63 0.37 5.67
N GLY A 22 -3.22 1.43 5.14
CA GLY A 22 -4.57 1.86 5.51
C GLY A 22 -5.64 0.79 5.23
N MET A 23 -5.53 0.07 4.12
CA MET A 23 -6.42 -1.04 3.79
C MET A 23 -6.27 -2.21 4.75
N LEU A 24 -5.04 -2.57 5.14
CA LEU A 24 -4.77 -3.59 6.15
C LEU A 24 -5.32 -3.18 7.52
N MET A 25 -5.20 -1.90 7.90
CA MET A 25 -5.80 -1.39 9.14
C MET A 25 -7.33 -1.55 9.12
N GLN A 26 -7.99 -1.18 8.02
CA GLN A 26 -9.45 -1.24 7.91
C GLN A 26 -9.98 -2.68 7.84
N ARG A 27 -9.39 -3.52 7.00
CA ARG A 27 -9.90 -4.87 6.72
C ARG A 27 -9.48 -5.89 7.77
N CYS A 28 -8.24 -5.81 8.25
CA CYS A 28 -7.71 -6.76 9.21
C CYS A 28 -7.75 -6.23 10.65
N LYS A 29 -8.35 -5.05 10.88
CA LYS A 29 -8.42 -4.38 12.20
C LYS A 29 -7.06 -4.23 12.88
N LEU A 30 -6.01 -4.07 12.07
CA LEU A 30 -4.63 -3.95 12.56
C LEU A 30 -4.33 -2.51 12.96
N ARG A 31 -3.46 -2.34 13.96
CA ARG A 31 -2.82 -1.04 14.21
C ARG A 31 -1.81 -0.76 13.10
N ARG A 32 -1.47 0.51 12.90
CA ARG A 32 -0.52 0.93 11.85
C ARG A 32 0.78 0.13 11.88
N ILE A 33 1.36 -0.08 13.06
CA ILE A 33 2.62 -0.83 13.21
C ILE A 33 2.47 -2.29 12.76
N ASP A 34 1.37 -2.95 13.14
CA ASP A 34 1.10 -4.34 12.77
C ASP A 34 0.79 -4.47 11.27
N ALA A 35 0.05 -3.51 10.71
CA ALA A 35 -0.24 -3.44 9.27
C ALA A 35 1.03 -3.24 8.44
N THR A 36 1.92 -2.33 8.85
CA THR A 36 3.23 -2.16 8.22
C THR A 36 4.07 -3.43 8.33
N ARG A 37 4.16 -4.04 9.53
CA ARG A 37 4.91 -5.29 9.73
C ARG A 37 4.37 -6.41 8.83
N ARG A 38 3.04 -6.50 8.70
CA ARG A 38 2.39 -7.50 7.85
C ARG A 38 2.71 -7.26 6.37
N LEU A 39 2.67 -6.02 5.91
CA LEU A 39 3.03 -5.68 4.53
C LEU A 39 4.51 -5.99 4.24
N THR A 40 5.42 -5.67 5.17
CA THR A 40 6.83 -6.05 5.07
C THR A 40 7.00 -7.56 5.00
N GLN A 41 6.30 -8.32 5.84
CA GLN A 41 6.35 -9.78 5.82
C GLN A 41 5.93 -10.35 4.45
N VAL A 42 4.86 -9.81 3.85
CA VAL A 42 4.39 -10.22 2.52
C VAL A 42 5.46 -9.93 1.46
N ALA A 43 6.06 -8.74 1.48
CA ALA A 43 7.12 -8.38 0.56
C ALA A 43 8.33 -9.32 0.67
N THR A 44 8.78 -9.60 1.91
CA THR A 44 9.89 -10.52 2.18
C THR A 44 9.61 -11.94 1.73
N VAL A 45 8.45 -12.50 2.08
CA VAL A 45 8.07 -13.88 1.72
C VAL A 45 7.93 -14.03 0.20
N SER A 46 7.38 -13.02 -0.46
CA SER A 46 7.17 -13.02 -1.91
C SER A 46 8.43 -12.61 -2.69
N LYS A 47 9.51 -12.19 -2.00
CA LYS A 47 10.75 -11.68 -2.58
C LYS A 47 10.54 -10.50 -3.56
N VAL A 48 9.62 -9.61 -3.22
CA VAL A 48 9.32 -8.40 -4.01
C VAL A 48 9.57 -7.14 -3.19
N SER A 49 9.58 -5.98 -3.84
CA SER A 49 9.67 -4.71 -3.12
C SER A 49 8.40 -4.46 -2.28
N MET A 50 8.53 -3.63 -1.25
CA MET A 50 7.37 -3.24 -0.44
C MET A 50 6.33 -2.47 -1.27
N PHE A 51 6.77 -1.77 -2.31
CA PHE A 51 5.90 -1.11 -3.28
C PHE A 51 5.11 -2.13 -4.10
N ASP A 52 5.76 -3.14 -4.69
CA ASP A 52 5.09 -4.16 -5.50
C ASP A 52 4.06 -4.94 -4.67
N ALA A 53 4.41 -5.28 -3.43
CA ALA A 53 3.48 -5.92 -2.50
C ALA A 53 2.27 -5.02 -2.18
N ALA A 54 2.49 -3.71 -2.04
CA ALA A 54 1.43 -2.74 -1.80
C ALA A 54 0.51 -2.57 -3.02
N SER A 55 1.09 -2.44 -4.22
CA SER A 55 0.36 -2.36 -5.49
C SER A 55 -0.49 -3.61 -5.70
N LEU A 56 0.09 -4.80 -5.54
CA LEU A 56 -0.64 -6.06 -5.67
C LEU A 56 -1.78 -6.16 -4.66
N LEU A 57 -1.59 -5.71 -3.42
CA LEU A 57 -2.63 -5.71 -2.40
C LEU A 57 -3.79 -4.77 -2.77
N ILE A 58 -3.49 -3.60 -3.33
CA ILE A 58 -4.50 -2.64 -3.79
C ILE A 58 -5.28 -3.20 -4.98
N ASP A 59 -4.58 -3.78 -5.95
CA ASP A 59 -5.18 -4.33 -7.19
C ASP A 59 -6.06 -5.55 -6.91
N THR A 60 -5.64 -6.43 -6.00
CA THR A 60 -6.40 -7.63 -5.61
C THR A 60 -7.59 -7.33 -4.71
N HIS A 61 -7.56 -6.17 -4.04
CA HIS A 61 -8.59 -5.77 -3.10
C HIS A 61 -9.04 -4.33 -3.39
N PRO A 62 -9.59 -4.06 -4.59
CA PRO A 62 -10.11 -2.73 -4.90
C PRO A 62 -11.03 -2.31 -3.76
N ARG A 63 -10.90 -1.04 -3.32
CA ARG A 63 -11.78 -0.50 -2.27
C ARG A 63 -13.22 -0.84 -2.67
N PRO A 64 -14.06 -1.34 -1.73
CA PRO A 64 -15.48 -1.33 -2.01
C PRO A 64 -15.84 0.12 -2.35
N LEU A 65 -16.34 0.33 -3.57
CA LEU A 65 -16.93 1.60 -3.98
C LEU A 65 -17.84 2.01 -2.82
N ARG A 66 -17.63 3.21 -2.28
CA ARG A 66 -18.51 3.71 -1.21
C ARG A 66 -19.95 3.49 -1.68
N PRO A 67 -20.88 3.04 -0.81
CA PRO A 67 -22.29 3.01 -1.18
C PRO A 67 -22.62 4.41 -1.69
N GLU A 68 -23.13 4.46 -2.92
CA GLU A 68 -23.65 5.69 -3.50
C GLU A 68 -24.66 6.22 -2.49
N TYR A 69 -24.35 7.39 -1.90
CA TYR A 69 -25.31 8.08 -1.06
C TYR A 69 -26.44 8.48 -2.00
N ASN A 70 -27.58 7.79 -1.85
CA ASN A 70 -28.86 8.11 -2.47
C ASN A 70 -29.51 9.29 -1.74
#